data_AF-A0A177DLX3-F1
#
_entry.id   AF-A0A177DLX3-F1
#
_cell.length_a   1.000
_cell.length_b   1.000
_cell.length_c   1.000
_cell.angle_alpha   90.00
_cell.angle_beta   90.00
_cell.angle_gamma   90.00
#
_symmetry.space_group_name_H-M   'P 1'
#
loop_
_entity.id
_entity.type
_entity.pdbx_description
1 polymer ?
#
loop_
_entity_poly.entity_id
_entity_poly.type
_entity_poly.pdbx_seq_one_letter_code
_entity_poly.pdbx_strand_id
1 'polypeptide(L)'
;MPNNNDVIIAPFETEQDFRQGQHCLSEAFGHQAKDAVWRLMTPGWDTEEGQTKHAQTLMKRWQSTTTNKNGQPNAIYLKATLPDPDKQGERRVVGMAIWKQLSFVEGYGDPFSSDMTAALVDYDEKNQRFATQMFNSLWKRRIAYMHEVEKSDRNPPAIFTLDICAVDPAYSRRGIATKLVEAGLVEAKKRGNLECTTEGSAMGRAVYRRLGFKDEGTGDIEWEVDEEFKTWDKPPNVFLRTASMTIVDIHTHVYPPKYMDLLRSRTTVPYVRTFPDAPDSARLIILPGEDDPSTPSTSRGRPIGSEYYEIKEKIAFMDLHKIDKSVISLANPWLDFLPAEEAGDAAKKINDDVNDQCSQYPGRLYFFGTLPLSASPEVITAEIERLSTLKYARGVIMGTSGLGQGLDDENLDPVYAALEKHQQLIFLHPHYGLPTSVYGPRASEYGHVLPLALGFPLETTIAVSRMLLSGVWDRFTKLSVLLAHSGGTLPFLAGRIESCILHDGHLKKHGKTQKRRDVWDILKTNIYLDAVIYSEVGLGAAVAASGSDRLLFGTDHPFFPPLEEDAKEWHSVNANYGAISKAFSTDDKKAQDVLGGNAVRILRLD
;
A
#
# COMPACT_ATOMS: atom_id res chain seq x y z
N MET A 1 -22.75 -11.42 30.32
CA MET A 1 -23.36 -12.34 29.34
C MET A 1 -23.58 -11.56 28.05
N PRO A 2 -23.29 -12.10 26.86
CA PRO A 2 -23.54 -11.40 25.59
C PRO A 2 -25.01 -11.00 25.51
N ASN A 3 -25.29 -9.88 24.85
CA ASN A 3 -26.63 -9.34 24.77
C ASN A 3 -27.52 -10.32 24.00
N ASN A 4 -28.76 -10.54 24.43
CA ASN A 4 -29.60 -11.63 23.92
C ASN A 4 -30.07 -11.44 22.46
N ASN A 5 -29.52 -10.48 21.71
CA ASN A 5 -29.83 -10.19 20.31
C ASN A 5 -28.59 -10.21 19.38
N ASP A 6 -27.41 -10.53 19.92
CA ASP A 6 -26.16 -10.50 19.14
C ASP A 6 -26.11 -11.66 18.15
N VAL A 7 -25.65 -11.39 16.92
CA VAL A 7 -25.31 -12.43 15.93
C VAL A 7 -23.99 -13.06 16.33
N ILE A 8 -23.98 -14.39 16.51
CA ILE A 8 -22.78 -15.16 16.86
C ILE A 8 -22.32 -15.95 15.65
N ILE A 9 -21.05 -15.81 15.27
CA ILE A 9 -20.39 -16.62 14.25
C ILE A 9 -19.61 -17.74 14.93
N ALA A 10 -19.85 -18.98 14.51
CA ALA A 10 -19.16 -20.17 15.03
C ALA A 10 -18.98 -21.21 13.91
N PRO A 11 -18.10 -22.21 14.08
CA PRO A 11 -18.05 -23.36 13.17
C PRO A 11 -19.32 -24.21 13.21
N PHE A 12 -19.60 -24.96 12.15
CA PHE A 12 -20.58 -26.06 12.18
C PHE A 12 -20.05 -27.21 13.04
N GLU A 13 -20.93 -27.85 13.80
CA GLU A 13 -20.58 -28.90 14.78
C GLU A 13 -21.55 -30.09 14.75
N THR A 14 -22.80 -29.86 14.34
CA THR A 14 -23.89 -30.85 14.48
C THR A 14 -24.63 -31.06 13.16
N GLU A 15 -25.30 -32.22 13.02
CA GLU A 15 -26.21 -32.48 11.90
C GLU A 15 -27.31 -31.41 11.79
N GLN A 16 -27.78 -30.90 12.92
CA GLN A 16 -28.78 -29.84 12.96
C GLN A 16 -28.28 -28.55 12.30
N ASP A 17 -27.00 -28.20 12.48
CA ASP A 17 -26.41 -27.05 11.80
C ASP A 17 -26.50 -27.21 10.27
N PHE A 18 -26.19 -28.40 9.74
CA PHE A 18 -26.27 -28.69 8.30
C PHE A 18 -27.69 -28.62 7.76
N ARG A 19 -28.68 -29.13 8.51
CA ARG A 19 -30.10 -29.00 8.14
C ARG A 19 -30.56 -27.55 8.09
N GLN A 20 -30.23 -26.76 9.13
CA GLN A 20 -30.61 -25.34 9.17
C GLN A 20 -29.82 -24.48 8.17
N GLY A 21 -28.56 -24.83 7.91
CA GLY A 21 -27.73 -24.23 6.86
C GLY A 21 -28.31 -24.48 5.47
N GLN A 22 -28.71 -25.72 5.18
CA GLN A 22 -29.39 -26.06 3.91
C GLN A 22 -30.69 -25.28 3.74
N HIS A 23 -31.47 -25.10 4.80
CA HIS A 23 -32.65 -24.23 4.77
C HIS A 23 -32.27 -22.79 4.37
N CYS A 24 -31.22 -22.21 4.97
CA CYS A 24 -30.73 -20.88 4.57
C CYS A 24 -30.35 -20.81 3.09
N LEU A 25 -29.78 -21.88 2.52
CA LEU A 25 -29.43 -21.95 1.10
C LEU A 25 -30.68 -21.98 0.21
N SER A 26 -31.68 -22.82 0.53
CA SER A 26 -32.94 -22.89 -0.20
C SER A 26 -33.70 -21.54 -0.17
N GLU A 27 -33.74 -20.87 0.97
CA GLU A 27 -34.37 -19.56 1.09
C GLU A 27 -33.62 -18.46 0.32
N ALA A 28 -32.30 -18.39 0.48
CA ALA A 28 -31.50 -17.34 -0.15
C ALA A 28 -31.38 -17.52 -1.67
N PHE A 29 -30.97 -18.71 -2.12
CA PHE A 29 -30.67 -18.95 -3.54
C PHE A 29 -31.88 -19.48 -4.32
N GLY A 30 -32.69 -20.34 -3.71
CA GLY A 30 -33.88 -20.90 -4.36
C GLY A 30 -35.04 -19.92 -4.43
N HIS A 31 -35.48 -19.38 -3.29
CA HIS A 31 -36.68 -18.54 -3.19
C HIS A 31 -36.42 -17.05 -3.46
N GLN A 32 -35.43 -16.44 -2.78
CA GLN A 32 -35.18 -15.00 -2.88
C GLN A 32 -34.46 -14.63 -4.18
N ALA A 33 -33.25 -15.17 -4.40
CA ALA A 33 -32.45 -14.84 -5.57
C ALA A 33 -32.98 -15.49 -6.84
N LYS A 34 -33.65 -16.65 -6.70
CA LYS A 34 -34.01 -17.52 -7.83
C LYS A 34 -32.78 -17.76 -8.71
N ASP A 35 -31.66 -18.11 -8.10
CA ASP A 35 -30.40 -18.30 -8.81
C ASP A 35 -30.52 -19.53 -9.73
N ALA A 36 -30.43 -19.31 -11.04
CA ALA A 36 -30.61 -20.37 -12.03
C ALA A 36 -29.50 -21.43 -11.94
N VAL A 37 -28.27 -21.03 -11.62
CA VAL A 37 -27.13 -21.94 -11.53
C VAL A 37 -27.23 -22.77 -10.26
N TRP A 38 -27.55 -22.17 -9.13
CA TRP A 38 -27.71 -22.88 -7.87
C TRP A 38 -28.90 -23.87 -7.90
N ARG A 39 -30.04 -23.46 -8.45
CA ARG A 39 -31.21 -24.34 -8.60
C ARG A 39 -30.91 -25.51 -9.54
N LEU A 40 -30.13 -25.28 -10.59
CA LEU A 40 -29.63 -26.34 -11.47
C LEU A 40 -28.64 -27.27 -10.75
N MET A 41 -27.84 -26.79 -9.79
CA MET A 41 -26.91 -27.62 -9.01
C MET A 41 -27.55 -28.41 -7.88
N THR A 42 -28.78 -28.08 -7.50
CA THR A 42 -29.38 -28.53 -6.25
C THR A 42 -30.77 -29.11 -6.51
N PRO A 43 -30.89 -30.26 -7.21
CA PRO A 43 -32.19 -30.82 -7.57
C PRO A 43 -32.98 -31.20 -6.32
N GLY A 44 -34.28 -30.89 -6.29
CA GLY A 44 -35.12 -31.11 -5.09
C GLY A 44 -34.81 -30.15 -3.93
N TRP A 45 -34.18 -28.99 -4.21
CA TRP A 45 -33.95 -27.95 -3.19
C TRP A 45 -35.23 -27.46 -2.51
N ASP A 46 -36.38 -27.63 -3.16
CA ASP A 46 -37.73 -27.23 -2.74
C ASP A 46 -38.55 -28.39 -2.14
N THR A 47 -37.99 -29.59 -2.02
CA THR A 47 -38.63 -30.74 -1.38
C THR A 47 -37.92 -31.11 -0.07
N GLU A 48 -38.67 -31.65 0.90
CA GLU A 48 -38.11 -32.05 2.20
C GLU A 48 -37.07 -33.17 2.06
N GLU A 49 -37.35 -34.15 1.19
CA GLU A 49 -36.42 -35.25 0.89
C GLU A 49 -35.13 -34.73 0.25
N GLY A 50 -35.24 -33.82 -0.72
CA GLY A 50 -34.08 -33.23 -1.38
C GLY A 50 -33.26 -32.37 -0.42
N GLN A 51 -33.89 -31.50 0.37
CA GLN A 51 -33.19 -30.72 1.40
C GLN A 51 -32.47 -31.61 2.41
N THR A 52 -33.08 -32.73 2.83
CA THR A 52 -32.43 -33.69 3.72
C THR A 52 -31.20 -34.32 3.07
N LYS A 53 -31.30 -34.76 1.81
CA LYS A 53 -30.19 -35.30 1.02
C LYS A 53 -29.05 -34.30 0.85
N HIS A 54 -29.36 -33.03 0.62
CA HIS A 54 -28.37 -31.96 0.45
C HIS A 54 -27.66 -31.62 1.76
N ALA A 55 -28.39 -31.56 2.88
CA ALA A 55 -27.80 -31.38 4.20
C ALA A 55 -26.83 -32.52 4.55
N GLN A 56 -27.20 -33.77 4.28
CA GLN A 56 -26.32 -34.94 4.47
C GLN A 56 -25.09 -34.87 3.57
N THR A 57 -25.25 -34.41 2.32
CA THR A 57 -24.14 -34.24 1.38
C THR A 57 -23.15 -33.17 1.86
N LEU A 58 -23.65 -32.03 2.35
CA LEU A 58 -22.82 -30.99 2.96
C LEU A 58 -22.07 -31.52 4.20
N MET A 59 -22.76 -32.26 5.07
CA MET A 59 -22.15 -32.88 6.25
C MET A 59 -21.03 -33.87 5.87
N LYS A 60 -21.26 -34.72 4.86
CA LYS A 60 -20.25 -35.65 4.36
C LYS A 60 -19.02 -34.92 3.83
N ARG A 61 -19.21 -33.83 3.07
CA ARG A 61 -18.12 -32.97 2.57
C ARG A 61 -17.34 -32.32 3.70
N TRP A 62 -18.02 -31.87 4.76
CA TRP A 62 -17.37 -31.33 5.95
C TRP A 62 -16.53 -32.39 6.68
N GLN A 63 -17.07 -33.60 6.87
CA GLN A 63 -16.36 -34.72 7.51
C GLN A 63 -15.12 -35.18 6.72
N SER A 64 -15.15 -35.04 5.39
CA SER A 64 -14.04 -35.40 4.50
C SER A 64 -13.08 -34.23 4.20
N THR A 65 -13.10 -33.16 5.01
CA THR A 65 -12.23 -32.00 4.79
C THR A 65 -10.76 -32.39 4.95
N THR A 66 -9.96 -32.13 3.93
CA THR A 66 -8.49 -32.34 3.93
C THR A 66 -7.80 -31.24 4.72
N THR A 67 -6.48 -31.36 4.91
CA THR A 67 -5.67 -30.35 5.60
C THR A 67 -4.51 -29.89 4.71
N ASN A 68 -4.08 -28.63 4.90
CA ASN A 68 -2.84 -28.14 4.31
C ASN A 68 -1.62 -28.65 5.10
N LYS A 69 -0.41 -28.37 4.61
CA LYS A 69 0.87 -28.78 5.19
C LYS A 69 1.10 -28.31 6.63
N ASN A 70 0.36 -27.29 7.08
CA ASN A 70 0.41 -26.77 8.44
C ASN A 70 -0.64 -27.42 9.36
N GLY A 71 -1.36 -28.44 8.87
CA GLY A 71 -2.42 -29.15 9.59
C GLY A 71 -3.75 -28.39 9.69
N GLN A 72 -3.91 -27.26 8.99
CA GLN A 72 -5.15 -26.49 9.01
C GLN A 72 -6.15 -27.06 8.00
N PRO A 73 -7.46 -27.13 8.31
CA PRO A 73 -8.45 -27.66 7.38
C PRO A 73 -8.54 -26.79 6.12
N ASN A 74 -8.60 -27.42 4.95
CA ASN A 74 -8.72 -26.74 3.67
C ASN A 74 -10.12 -26.15 3.45
N ALA A 75 -11.13 -26.57 4.21
CA ALA A 75 -12.45 -25.95 4.19
C ALA A 75 -12.91 -25.58 5.61
N ILE A 76 -13.55 -24.42 5.76
CA ILE A 76 -14.23 -24.02 7.00
C ILE A 76 -15.70 -23.76 6.71
N TYR A 77 -16.55 -24.23 7.62
CA TYR A 77 -18.00 -24.10 7.54
C TYR A 77 -18.45 -23.26 8.73
N LEU A 78 -18.94 -22.06 8.47
CA LEU A 78 -19.30 -21.07 9.49
C LEU A 78 -20.81 -20.90 9.54
N LYS A 79 -21.39 -21.00 10.74
CA LYS A 79 -22.80 -20.68 11.04
C LYS A 79 -22.90 -19.33 11.71
N ALA A 80 -23.91 -18.56 11.30
CA ALA A 80 -24.39 -17.40 12.04
C ALA A 80 -25.65 -17.79 12.78
N THR A 81 -25.69 -17.54 14.09
CA THR A 81 -26.86 -17.90 14.92
C THR A 81 -27.48 -16.70 15.60
N LEU A 82 -28.80 -16.77 15.80
CA LEU A 82 -29.61 -15.87 16.62
C LEU A 82 -30.43 -16.71 17.62
N PRO A 83 -30.92 -16.12 18.74
CA PRO A 83 -31.85 -16.83 19.62
C PRO A 83 -33.05 -17.36 18.84
N ASP A 84 -33.43 -18.59 19.12
CA ASP A 84 -34.59 -19.23 18.48
C ASP A 84 -35.88 -18.63 19.06
N PRO A 85 -36.78 -18.03 18.25
CA PRO A 85 -38.03 -17.47 18.75
C PRO A 85 -38.99 -18.54 19.27
N ASP A 86 -38.86 -19.78 18.80
CA ASP A 86 -39.78 -20.88 19.10
C ASP A 86 -39.25 -21.78 20.24
N LYS A 87 -37.96 -21.65 20.59
CA LYS A 87 -37.29 -22.49 21.60
C LYS A 87 -36.43 -21.67 22.55
N GLN A 88 -36.99 -21.38 23.73
CA GLN A 88 -36.32 -20.56 24.74
C GLN A 88 -34.99 -21.18 25.19
N GLY A 89 -33.90 -20.42 25.04
CA GLY A 89 -32.54 -20.84 25.43
C GLY A 89 -31.74 -21.52 24.29
N GLU A 90 -32.38 -21.85 23.17
CA GLU A 90 -31.70 -22.36 21.98
C GLU A 90 -31.34 -21.22 21.00
N ARG A 91 -30.43 -21.51 20.07
CA ARG A 91 -30.09 -20.61 18.98
C ARG A 91 -30.28 -21.32 17.64
N ARG A 92 -30.85 -20.61 16.67
CA ARG A 92 -31.09 -21.09 15.30
C ARG A 92 -30.03 -20.54 14.36
N VAL A 93 -29.57 -21.37 13.42
CA VAL A 93 -28.74 -20.93 12.29
C VAL A 93 -29.60 -20.11 11.34
N VAL A 94 -29.17 -18.88 11.09
CA VAL A 94 -29.85 -17.88 10.23
C VAL A 94 -28.98 -17.44 9.04
N GLY A 95 -27.79 -18.01 8.92
CA GLY A 95 -26.91 -17.83 7.78
C GLY A 95 -25.71 -18.76 7.88
N MET A 96 -25.07 -18.99 6.74
CA MET A 96 -23.87 -19.81 6.65
C MET A 96 -22.87 -19.28 5.64
N ALA A 97 -21.60 -19.59 5.84
CA ALA A 97 -20.57 -19.41 4.84
C ALA A 97 -19.63 -20.61 4.78
N ILE A 98 -19.12 -20.90 3.58
CA ILE A 98 -18.09 -21.91 3.36
C ILE A 98 -16.91 -21.22 2.71
N TRP A 99 -15.75 -21.35 3.32
CA TRP A 99 -14.49 -20.88 2.76
C TRP A 99 -13.57 -22.05 2.48
N LYS A 100 -12.80 -21.96 1.39
CA LYS A 100 -11.90 -23.02 0.93
C LYS A 100 -10.51 -22.47 0.61
N GLN A 101 -9.48 -23.16 1.07
CA GLN A 101 -8.10 -22.95 0.67
C GLN A 101 -7.81 -23.80 -0.56
N LEU A 102 -7.54 -23.15 -1.69
CA LEU A 102 -7.32 -23.81 -2.97
C LEU A 102 -5.88 -23.59 -3.45
N SER A 103 -5.28 -24.64 -4.01
CA SER A 103 -3.91 -24.61 -4.54
C SER A 103 -3.70 -25.71 -5.57
N PHE A 104 -2.92 -25.43 -6.62
CA PHE A 104 -2.38 -26.47 -7.50
C PHE A 104 -1.02 -27.00 -7.02
N VAL A 105 -0.38 -26.32 -6.07
CA VAL A 105 0.83 -26.82 -5.41
C VAL A 105 0.44 -27.78 -4.28
N GLU A 106 0.97 -29.00 -4.33
CA GLU A 106 0.70 -30.07 -3.38
C GLU A 106 0.96 -29.61 -1.93
N GLY A 107 0.03 -29.97 -1.03
CA GLY A 107 0.11 -29.64 0.39
C GLY A 107 -0.30 -28.21 0.76
N TYR A 108 -0.58 -27.32 -0.20
CA TYR A 108 -0.98 -25.93 0.10
C TYR A 108 -2.48 -25.66 0.02
N GLY A 109 -3.30 -26.63 -0.37
CA GLY A 109 -4.75 -26.50 -0.50
C GLY A 109 -5.31 -27.62 -1.36
N ASP A 110 -6.63 -27.64 -1.51
CA ASP A 110 -7.27 -28.58 -2.44
C ASP A 110 -7.12 -28.08 -3.89
N PRO A 111 -6.88 -28.98 -4.86
CA PRO A 111 -6.99 -28.62 -6.26
C PRO A 111 -8.45 -28.31 -6.60
N PHE A 112 -8.66 -27.41 -7.56
CA PHE A 112 -9.99 -27.07 -8.04
C PHE A 112 -10.20 -27.59 -9.46
N SER A 113 -11.37 -28.19 -9.72
CA SER A 113 -11.78 -28.66 -11.04
C SER A 113 -13.18 -28.13 -11.35
N SER A 114 -13.42 -27.78 -12.61
CA SER A 114 -14.76 -27.49 -13.12
C SER A 114 -15.51 -28.75 -13.58
N ASP A 115 -14.91 -29.94 -13.46
CA ASP A 115 -15.56 -31.20 -13.80
C ASP A 115 -16.68 -31.52 -12.80
N MET A 116 -17.90 -31.48 -13.31
CA MET A 116 -19.13 -31.72 -12.56
C MET A 116 -19.86 -32.99 -13.03
N THR A 117 -19.20 -33.86 -13.81
CA THR A 117 -19.82 -35.05 -14.43
C THR A 117 -20.54 -35.92 -13.39
N ALA A 118 -19.91 -36.16 -12.23
CA ALA A 118 -20.50 -36.96 -11.16
C ALA A 118 -21.74 -36.30 -10.51
N ALA A 119 -21.78 -34.97 -10.47
CA ALA A 119 -22.90 -34.21 -9.88
C ALA A 119 -24.09 -34.11 -10.84
N LEU A 120 -23.88 -34.35 -12.13
CA LEU A 120 -24.88 -34.18 -13.19
C LEU A 120 -25.45 -35.51 -13.72
N VAL A 121 -25.05 -36.65 -13.15
CA VAL A 121 -25.42 -37.99 -13.65
C VAL A 121 -26.93 -38.22 -13.76
N ASP A 122 -27.72 -37.59 -12.90
CA ASP A 122 -29.18 -37.75 -12.84
C ASP A 122 -29.94 -36.80 -13.79
N TYR A 123 -29.24 -35.92 -14.53
CA TYR A 123 -29.85 -34.99 -15.48
C TYR A 123 -29.96 -35.60 -16.87
N ASP A 124 -30.91 -35.13 -17.67
CA ASP A 124 -30.93 -35.43 -19.11
C ASP A 124 -29.74 -34.79 -19.84
N GLU A 125 -29.38 -35.33 -21.01
CA GLU A 125 -28.22 -34.89 -21.80
C GLU A 125 -28.21 -33.37 -22.09
N LYS A 126 -29.39 -32.78 -22.27
CA LYS A 126 -29.51 -31.35 -22.57
C LYS A 126 -29.14 -30.50 -21.35
N ASN A 127 -29.69 -30.85 -20.19
CA ASN A 127 -29.37 -30.16 -18.93
C ASN A 127 -27.93 -30.44 -18.47
N GLN A 128 -27.39 -31.64 -18.71
CA GLN A 128 -25.97 -31.93 -18.45
C GLN A 128 -25.05 -31.00 -19.26
N ARG A 129 -25.34 -30.82 -20.56
CA ARG A 129 -24.57 -29.91 -21.43
C ARG A 129 -24.64 -28.47 -20.97
N PHE A 130 -25.84 -27.96 -20.72
CA PHE A 130 -26.03 -26.59 -20.25
C PHE A 130 -25.31 -26.34 -18.92
N ALA A 131 -25.49 -27.23 -17.94
CA ALA A 131 -24.84 -27.12 -16.64
C ALA A 131 -23.32 -27.09 -16.76
N THR A 132 -22.75 -28.00 -17.55
CA THR A 132 -21.29 -28.07 -17.80
C THR A 132 -20.75 -26.76 -18.38
N GLN A 133 -21.44 -26.16 -19.36
CA GLN A 133 -21.05 -24.88 -19.97
C GLN A 133 -21.12 -23.72 -18.98
N MET A 134 -22.17 -23.68 -18.17
CA MET A 134 -22.29 -22.71 -17.09
C MET A 134 -21.14 -22.84 -16.09
N PHE A 135 -20.82 -24.05 -15.62
CA PHE A 135 -19.75 -24.24 -14.62
C PHE A 135 -18.36 -23.87 -15.16
N ASN A 136 -18.07 -24.28 -16.39
CA ASN A 136 -16.83 -23.89 -17.05
C ASN A 136 -16.71 -22.37 -17.13
N SER A 137 -17.79 -21.66 -17.45
CA SER A 137 -17.82 -20.19 -17.49
C SER A 137 -17.65 -19.56 -16.11
N LEU A 138 -18.40 -20.02 -15.11
CA LEU A 138 -18.41 -19.47 -13.75
C LEU A 138 -17.02 -19.49 -13.11
N TRP A 139 -16.30 -20.59 -13.24
CA TRP A 139 -15.00 -20.77 -12.59
C TRP A 139 -13.80 -20.60 -13.52
N LYS A 140 -14.01 -20.25 -14.80
CA LYS A 140 -12.94 -20.04 -15.79
C LYS A 140 -11.84 -19.13 -15.24
N ARG A 141 -12.25 -17.96 -14.72
CA ARG A 141 -11.32 -16.96 -14.18
C ARG A 141 -10.63 -17.46 -12.91
N ARG A 142 -11.37 -18.10 -12.00
CA ARG A 142 -10.81 -18.67 -10.76
C ARG A 142 -9.69 -19.67 -11.06
N ILE A 143 -9.92 -20.61 -11.99
CA ILE A 143 -8.94 -21.62 -12.39
C ILE A 143 -7.72 -20.97 -13.04
N ALA A 144 -7.92 -20.01 -13.96
CA ALA A 144 -6.83 -19.26 -14.55
C ALA A 144 -5.99 -18.53 -13.48
N TYR A 145 -6.66 -17.92 -12.50
CA TYR A 145 -6.00 -17.21 -11.40
C TYR A 145 -5.21 -18.16 -10.49
N MET A 146 -5.73 -19.36 -10.22
CA MET A 146 -4.99 -20.38 -9.47
C MET A 146 -3.70 -20.80 -10.18
N HIS A 147 -3.69 -20.90 -11.52
CA HIS A 147 -2.46 -21.12 -12.29
C HIS A 147 -1.51 -19.92 -12.25
N GLU A 148 -2.01 -18.69 -12.19
CA GLU A 148 -1.18 -17.50 -11.97
C GLU A 148 -0.49 -17.56 -10.60
N VAL A 149 -1.23 -17.93 -9.55
CA VAL A 149 -0.69 -18.11 -8.19
C VAL A 149 0.33 -19.24 -8.13
N GLU A 150 0.07 -20.38 -8.77
CA GLU A 150 1.00 -21.51 -8.89
C GLU A 150 2.34 -21.09 -9.52
N LYS A 151 2.31 -20.21 -10.53
CA LYS A 151 3.50 -19.71 -11.24
C LYS A 151 4.17 -18.50 -10.59
N SER A 152 3.60 -18.00 -9.49
CA SER A 152 4.10 -16.80 -8.80
C SER A 152 5.08 -17.15 -7.67
N ASP A 153 5.85 -16.17 -7.21
CA ASP A 153 6.72 -16.31 -6.03
C ASP A 153 5.96 -16.18 -4.69
N ARG A 154 4.61 -16.29 -4.71
CA ARG A 154 3.79 -16.15 -3.50
C ARG A 154 4.03 -17.31 -2.53
N ASN A 155 4.07 -16.98 -1.25
CA ASN A 155 4.13 -17.95 -0.17
C ASN A 155 3.13 -17.56 0.94
N PRO A 156 2.02 -18.31 1.14
CA PRO A 156 1.72 -19.59 0.49
C PRO A 156 1.24 -19.41 -0.97
N PRO A 157 1.56 -20.34 -1.90
CA PRO A 157 1.02 -20.37 -3.27
C PRO A 157 -0.42 -20.90 -3.29
N ALA A 158 -1.31 -20.24 -2.55
CA ALA A 158 -2.71 -20.63 -2.41
C ALA A 158 -3.63 -19.40 -2.40
N ILE A 159 -4.93 -19.63 -2.58
CA ILE A 159 -5.99 -18.64 -2.43
C ILE A 159 -7.00 -19.10 -1.38
N PHE A 160 -7.73 -18.16 -0.77
CA PHE A 160 -8.80 -18.48 0.18
C PHE A 160 -10.17 -18.02 -0.35
N THR A 161 -10.93 -18.94 -0.91
CA THR A 161 -12.15 -18.65 -1.66
C THR A 161 -13.38 -18.67 -0.75
N LEU A 162 -14.18 -17.61 -0.78
CA LEU A 162 -15.56 -17.65 -0.27
C LEU A 162 -16.42 -18.36 -1.31
N ASP A 163 -16.68 -19.65 -1.07
CA ASP A 163 -17.37 -20.53 -2.01
C ASP A 163 -18.89 -20.40 -1.89
N ILE A 164 -19.40 -20.25 -0.66
CA ILE A 164 -20.82 -20.06 -0.36
C ILE A 164 -20.98 -19.00 0.72
N CYS A 165 -21.94 -18.09 0.54
CA CYS A 165 -22.46 -17.23 1.61
C CYS A 165 -23.96 -17.07 1.43
N ALA A 166 -24.74 -17.56 2.40
CA ALA A 166 -26.19 -17.49 2.37
C ALA A 166 -26.73 -16.98 3.70
N VAL A 167 -27.77 -16.15 3.64
CA VAL A 167 -28.46 -15.61 4.80
C VAL A 167 -29.94 -15.78 4.55
N ASP A 168 -30.64 -16.34 5.54
CA ASP A 168 -32.09 -16.45 5.49
C ASP A 168 -32.68 -15.02 5.33
N PRO A 169 -33.47 -14.76 4.26
CA PRO A 169 -34.07 -13.47 3.98
C PRO A 169 -34.90 -12.89 5.15
N ALA A 170 -35.50 -13.75 5.97
CA ALA A 170 -36.26 -13.36 7.16
C ALA A 170 -35.41 -12.63 8.21
N TYR A 171 -34.08 -12.84 8.18
CA TYR A 171 -33.11 -12.23 9.09
C TYR A 171 -32.19 -11.23 8.39
N SER A 172 -32.53 -10.81 7.17
CA SER A 172 -31.79 -9.81 6.41
C SER A 172 -31.66 -8.47 7.17
N ARG A 173 -30.70 -7.63 6.76
CA ARG A 173 -30.37 -6.32 7.37
C ARG A 173 -29.78 -6.34 8.79
N ARG A 174 -29.39 -7.51 9.32
CA ARG A 174 -28.70 -7.67 10.61
C ARG A 174 -27.16 -7.76 10.51
N GLY A 175 -26.59 -7.47 9.34
CA GLY A 175 -25.13 -7.57 9.12
C GLY A 175 -24.58 -9.00 9.14
N ILE A 176 -25.41 -10.02 8.99
CA ILE A 176 -25.01 -11.44 9.09
C ILE A 176 -23.96 -11.81 8.03
N ALA A 177 -24.23 -11.49 6.75
CA ALA A 177 -23.28 -11.75 5.66
C ALA A 177 -21.93 -11.05 5.91
N THR A 178 -21.97 -9.79 6.37
CA THR A 178 -20.76 -9.04 6.73
C THR A 178 -19.93 -9.78 7.76
N LYS A 179 -20.53 -10.21 8.87
CA LYS A 179 -19.83 -10.94 9.94
C LYS A 179 -19.28 -12.30 9.48
N LEU A 180 -20.02 -13.03 8.64
CA LEU A 180 -19.56 -14.31 8.07
C LEU A 180 -18.34 -14.12 7.15
N VAL A 181 -18.34 -13.05 6.35
CA VAL A 181 -17.24 -12.75 5.43
C VAL A 181 -16.02 -12.24 6.20
N GLU A 182 -16.20 -11.34 7.18
CA GLU A 182 -15.14 -10.86 8.07
C GLU A 182 -14.43 -12.00 8.79
N ALA A 183 -15.18 -12.99 9.30
CA ALA A 183 -14.60 -14.16 9.95
C ALA A 183 -13.67 -14.95 9.02
N GLY A 184 -14.03 -15.11 7.74
CA GLY A 184 -13.18 -15.77 6.75
C GLY A 184 -11.95 -14.93 6.36
N LEU A 185 -12.09 -13.62 6.22
CA LEU A 185 -10.96 -12.71 5.97
C LEU A 185 -9.94 -12.73 7.12
N VAL A 186 -10.42 -12.77 8.36
CA VAL A 186 -9.57 -12.94 9.55
C VAL A 186 -8.81 -14.27 9.50
N GLU A 187 -9.48 -15.34 9.08
CA GLU A 187 -8.84 -16.65 8.92
C GLU A 187 -7.79 -16.66 7.79
N ALA A 188 -8.07 -16.01 6.65
CA ALA A 188 -7.10 -15.86 5.56
C ALA A 188 -5.83 -15.14 6.01
N LYS A 189 -5.97 -14.09 6.83
CA LYS A 189 -4.85 -13.35 7.44
C LYS A 189 -3.99 -14.27 8.31
N LYS A 190 -4.60 -15.11 9.15
CA LYS A 190 -3.91 -16.11 9.98
C LYS A 190 -3.16 -17.17 9.17
N ARG A 191 -3.60 -17.45 7.94
CA ARG A 191 -3.02 -18.45 7.02
C ARG A 191 -1.89 -17.89 6.16
N GLY A 192 -1.26 -16.79 6.56
CA GLY A 192 -0.19 -16.14 5.78
C GLY A 192 -0.72 -15.09 4.81
N ASN A 193 -1.82 -14.42 5.16
CA ASN A 193 -2.43 -13.35 4.36
C ASN A 193 -2.83 -13.81 2.93
N LEU A 194 -3.48 -14.97 2.84
CA LEU A 194 -3.97 -15.51 1.58
C LEU A 194 -4.92 -14.53 0.90
N GLU A 195 -4.71 -14.27 -0.39
CA GLU A 195 -5.65 -13.47 -1.18
C GLU A 195 -6.99 -14.21 -1.26
N CYS A 196 -8.06 -13.50 -0.98
CA CYS A 196 -9.40 -14.05 -0.95
C CYS A 196 -10.12 -13.82 -2.27
N THR A 197 -10.87 -14.81 -2.74
CA THR A 197 -11.60 -14.77 -4.02
C THR A 197 -13.06 -15.18 -3.87
N THR A 198 -13.95 -14.75 -4.76
CA THR A 198 -15.36 -15.21 -4.82
C THR A 198 -16.03 -14.81 -6.15
N GLU A 199 -16.96 -15.62 -6.65
CA GLU A 199 -17.89 -15.26 -7.73
C GLU A 199 -19.13 -14.60 -7.12
N GLY A 200 -19.03 -13.30 -6.88
CA GLY A 200 -20.06 -12.53 -6.22
C GLY A 200 -21.34 -12.42 -7.05
N SER A 201 -22.45 -12.89 -6.49
CA SER A 201 -23.78 -12.70 -7.07
C SER A 201 -24.21 -11.23 -7.05
N ALA A 202 -25.28 -10.91 -7.79
CA ALA A 202 -25.91 -9.58 -7.78
C ALA A 202 -26.18 -9.05 -6.36
N MET A 203 -26.60 -9.95 -5.47
CA MET A 203 -26.98 -9.63 -4.09
C MET A 203 -25.76 -9.54 -3.16
N GLY A 204 -24.75 -10.38 -3.36
CA GLY A 204 -23.58 -10.48 -2.48
C GLY A 204 -22.50 -9.44 -2.76
N ARG A 205 -22.27 -9.08 -4.03
CA ARG A 205 -21.10 -8.27 -4.44
C ARG A 205 -20.96 -6.92 -3.74
N ALA A 206 -22.06 -6.26 -3.37
CA ALA A 206 -22.01 -5.01 -2.62
C ALA A 206 -21.52 -5.17 -1.17
N VAL A 207 -21.75 -6.35 -0.55
CA VAL A 207 -21.17 -6.69 0.76
C VAL A 207 -19.67 -6.94 0.60
N TYR A 208 -19.29 -7.77 -0.38
CA TYR A 208 -17.90 -8.15 -0.59
C TYR A 208 -17.02 -6.95 -0.93
N ARG A 209 -17.48 -6.03 -1.79
CA ARG A 209 -16.76 -4.79 -2.13
C ARG A 209 -16.48 -3.90 -0.92
N ARG A 210 -17.46 -3.79 -0.01
CA ARG A 210 -17.27 -3.05 1.26
C ARG A 210 -16.22 -3.70 2.17
N LEU A 211 -15.96 -4.99 1.98
CA LEU A 211 -15.00 -5.79 2.75
C LEU A 211 -13.67 -6.00 2.01
N GLY A 212 -13.37 -5.16 1.02
CA GLY A 212 -12.05 -5.12 0.38
C GLY A 212 -11.90 -5.97 -0.87
N PHE A 213 -12.95 -6.68 -1.29
CA PHE A 213 -12.97 -7.32 -2.60
C PHE A 213 -13.08 -6.28 -3.72
N LYS A 214 -12.38 -6.51 -4.83
CA LYS A 214 -12.44 -5.70 -6.04
C LYS A 214 -12.79 -6.58 -7.23
N ASP A 215 -13.50 -5.99 -8.17
CA ASP A 215 -13.80 -6.59 -9.47
C ASP A 215 -12.51 -6.85 -10.24
N GLU A 216 -12.46 -7.98 -10.91
CA GLU A 216 -11.42 -8.29 -11.87
C GLU A 216 -12.06 -8.53 -13.24
N GLY A 217 -11.81 -7.63 -14.19
CA GLY A 217 -12.40 -7.65 -15.53
C GLY A 217 -13.32 -6.46 -15.81
N THR A 218 -14.11 -6.56 -16.87
CA THR A 218 -14.96 -5.48 -17.41
C THR A 218 -16.42 -5.53 -16.94
N GLY A 219 -16.80 -6.48 -16.08
CA GLY A 219 -18.17 -6.59 -15.58
C GLY A 219 -18.57 -8.00 -15.15
N ASP A 220 -19.81 -8.37 -15.45
CA ASP A 220 -20.37 -9.70 -15.16
C ASP A 220 -19.63 -10.79 -15.97
N ILE A 221 -19.65 -12.02 -15.46
CA ILE A 221 -19.09 -13.20 -16.13
C ILE A 221 -19.77 -13.39 -17.48
N GLU A 222 -18.94 -13.52 -18.52
CA GLU A 222 -19.40 -13.91 -19.84
C GLU A 222 -19.67 -15.41 -19.87
N TRP A 223 -20.91 -15.78 -20.14
CA TRP A 223 -21.36 -17.17 -20.17
C TRP A 223 -21.19 -17.75 -21.57
N GLU A 224 -20.23 -18.65 -21.71
CA GLU A 224 -19.92 -19.36 -22.95
C GLU A 224 -20.84 -20.59 -23.06
N VAL A 225 -22.00 -20.39 -23.71
CA VAL A 225 -23.00 -21.45 -23.94
C VAL A 225 -23.36 -21.60 -25.41
N ASP A 226 -23.84 -22.78 -25.79
CA ASP A 226 -24.34 -23.06 -27.14
C ASP A 226 -25.52 -22.15 -27.51
N GLU A 227 -25.72 -21.93 -28.82
CA GLU A 227 -26.79 -21.07 -29.36
C GLU A 227 -28.18 -21.39 -28.79
N GLU A 228 -28.49 -22.68 -28.59
CA GLU A 228 -29.80 -23.09 -28.06
C GLU A 228 -30.06 -22.65 -26.62
N PHE A 229 -29.01 -22.34 -25.85
CA PHE A 229 -29.08 -21.93 -24.45
C PHE A 229 -28.94 -20.42 -24.27
N LYS A 230 -28.73 -19.64 -25.33
CA LYS A 230 -28.51 -18.18 -25.22
C LYS A 230 -29.64 -17.47 -24.47
N THR A 231 -30.88 -17.86 -24.71
CA THR A 231 -32.08 -17.28 -24.08
C THR A 231 -32.38 -17.81 -22.68
N TRP A 232 -31.63 -18.82 -22.21
CA TRP A 232 -31.82 -19.38 -20.88
C TRP A 232 -31.27 -18.43 -19.82
N ASP A 233 -31.84 -18.48 -18.61
CA ASP A 233 -31.49 -17.59 -17.51
C ASP A 233 -30.04 -17.79 -17.05
N LYS A 234 -29.34 -16.68 -16.78
CA LYS A 234 -27.92 -16.64 -16.42
C LYS A 234 -27.71 -15.56 -15.38
N PRO A 235 -27.16 -15.90 -14.20
CA PRO A 235 -27.01 -14.92 -13.15
C PRO A 235 -25.85 -13.96 -13.47
N PRO A 236 -25.96 -12.67 -13.10
CA PRO A 236 -24.91 -11.68 -13.34
C PRO A 236 -23.85 -11.74 -12.22
N ASN A 237 -23.14 -12.86 -12.13
CA ASN A 237 -22.03 -13.03 -11.19
C ASN A 237 -20.80 -12.26 -11.67
N VAL A 238 -19.95 -11.84 -10.74
CA VAL A 238 -18.66 -11.19 -11.03
C VAL A 238 -17.55 -11.90 -10.27
N PHE A 239 -16.40 -12.12 -10.90
CA PHE A 239 -15.22 -12.61 -10.17
C PHE A 239 -14.59 -11.45 -9.38
N LEU A 240 -14.46 -11.67 -8.07
CA LEU A 240 -13.93 -10.68 -7.14
C LEU A 240 -12.72 -11.26 -6.41
N ARG A 241 -11.73 -10.41 -6.14
CA ARG A 241 -10.60 -10.75 -5.27
C ARG A 241 -10.24 -9.62 -4.32
N THR A 242 -9.79 -9.94 -3.11
CA THR A 242 -9.23 -8.91 -2.21
C THR A 242 -7.96 -8.37 -2.84
N ALA A 243 -7.77 -7.06 -2.88
CA ALA A 243 -6.50 -6.53 -3.38
C ALA A 243 -5.33 -7.10 -2.57
N SER A 244 -4.32 -7.68 -3.25
CA SER A 244 -3.00 -7.88 -2.64
C SER A 244 -2.58 -6.54 -2.02
N MET A 245 -2.28 -6.56 -0.72
CA MET A 245 -1.76 -5.38 -0.01
C MET A 245 -0.42 -5.05 -0.64
N THR A 246 -0.38 -4.03 -1.49
CA THR A 246 0.87 -3.52 -2.05
C THR A 246 1.47 -2.55 -1.04
N ILE A 247 2.58 -2.92 -0.43
CA ILE A 247 3.39 -2.03 0.39
C ILE A 247 4.30 -1.22 -0.54
N VAL A 248 4.26 0.10 -0.40
CA VAL A 248 5.05 1.03 -1.21
C VAL A 248 5.91 1.90 -0.31
N ASP A 249 7.22 1.81 -0.47
CA ASP A 249 8.18 2.72 0.16
C ASP A 249 8.42 3.92 -0.74
N ILE A 250 7.93 5.11 -0.34
CA ILE A 250 8.14 6.35 -1.11
C ILE A 250 9.32 7.19 -0.64
N HIS A 251 9.96 6.83 0.48
CA HIS A 251 11.07 7.58 1.05
C HIS A 251 12.26 6.65 1.15
N THR A 252 13.01 6.57 0.06
CA THR A 252 14.08 5.61 -0.07
C THR A 252 15.07 6.08 -1.12
N HIS A 253 16.37 5.88 -0.85
CA HIS A 253 17.42 6.60 -1.54
C HIS A 253 18.41 5.68 -2.25
N VAL A 254 19.01 6.23 -3.31
CA VAL A 254 20.12 5.62 -4.06
C VAL A 254 21.15 6.68 -4.50
N TYR A 255 22.38 6.26 -4.70
CA TYR A 255 23.42 6.95 -5.46
C TYR A 255 23.72 6.12 -6.72
N PRO A 256 23.04 6.37 -7.84
CA PRO A 256 23.17 5.51 -9.02
C PRO A 256 24.60 5.58 -9.61
N PRO A 257 25.05 4.58 -10.39
CA PRO A 257 26.40 4.49 -10.93
C PRO A 257 26.90 5.79 -11.58
N LYS A 258 26.09 6.49 -12.38
CA LYS A 258 26.49 7.76 -12.99
C LYS A 258 26.77 8.87 -11.97
N TYR A 259 26.03 8.87 -10.86
CA TYR A 259 26.30 9.81 -9.78
C TYR A 259 27.53 9.40 -8.96
N MET A 260 27.75 8.10 -8.74
CA MET A 260 28.96 7.60 -8.09
C MET A 260 30.22 7.91 -8.90
N ASP A 261 30.16 7.78 -10.24
CA ASP A 261 31.26 8.18 -11.13
C ASP A 261 31.56 9.67 -11.00
N LEU A 262 30.51 10.51 -10.98
CA LEU A 262 30.64 11.94 -10.73
C LEU A 262 31.34 12.20 -9.38
N LEU A 263 30.83 11.66 -8.27
CA LEU A 263 31.41 11.88 -6.94
C LEU A 263 32.85 11.36 -6.81
N ARG A 264 33.19 10.25 -7.46
CA ARG A 264 34.56 9.69 -7.45
C ARG A 264 35.54 10.54 -8.26
N SER A 265 35.07 11.22 -9.31
CA SER A 265 35.89 12.09 -10.15
C SER A 265 36.21 13.46 -9.51
N ARG A 266 35.40 13.90 -8.55
CA ARG A 266 35.51 15.23 -7.93
C ARG A 266 36.73 15.35 -7.01
N THR A 267 37.27 16.57 -6.93
CA THR A 267 38.40 16.96 -6.06
C THR A 267 38.01 17.88 -4.91
N THR A 268 36.78 18.37 -4.90
CA THR A 268 36.21 19.21 -3.86
C THR A 268 34.92 18.58 -3.35
N VAL A 269 34.60 18.82 -2.07
CA VAL A 269 33.36 18.36 -1.46
C VAL A 269 32.14 18.73 -2.34
N PRO A 270 31.15 17.85 -2.53
CA PRO A 270 31.13 16.46 -2.07
C PRO A 270 31.96 15.51 -2.96
N TYR A 271 32.51 14.43 -2.39
CA TYR A 271 33.21 13.39 -3.14
C TYR A 271 33.14 12.01 -2.45
N VAL A 272 33.43 10.95 -3.22
CA VAL A 272 33.61 9.58 -2.69
C VAL A 272 35.00 9.07 -2.99
N ARG A 273 35.76 8.66 -1.96
CA ARG A 273 37.13 8.13 -2.10
C ARG A 273 37.46 7.09 -1.03
N THR A 274 38.47 6.28 -1.31
CA THR A 274 39.18 5.49 -0.30
C THR A 274 40.43 6.25 0.15
N PHE A 275 40.89 5.98 1.37
CA PHE A 275 42.10 6.57 1.93
C PHE A 275 43.19 5.50 2.08
N PRO A 276 44.49 5.85 1.99
CA PRO A 276 45.58 4.87 2.06
C PRO A 276 45.60 4.02 3.34
N ASP A 277 45.16 4.60 4.46
CA ASP A 277 45.06 3.96 5.77
C ASP A 277 43.74 3.21 6.00
N ALA A 278 42.81 3.27 5.05
CA ALA A 278 41.53 2.55 5.04
C ALA A 278 41.10 2.18 3.60
N PRO A 279 41.87 1.33 2.89
CA PRO A 279 41.66 1.06 1.46
C PRO A 279 40.33 0.35 1.16
N ASP A 280 39.80 -0.39 2.13
CA ASP A 280 38.55 -1.16 2.00
C ASP A 280 37.31 -0.38 2.47
N SER A 281 37.47 0.87 2.90
CA SER A 281 36.36 1.73 3.39
C SER A 281 36.24 2.98 2.54
N ALA A 282 35.39 2.92 1.52
CA ALA A 282 35.01 4.12 0.78
C ALA A 282 34.25 5.08 1.71
N ARG A 283 34.60 6.36 1.64
CA ARG A 283 34.00 7.42 2.43
C ARG A 283 33.28 8.39 1.52
N LEU A 284 32.03 8.71 1.88
CA LEU A 284 31.28 9.80 1.32
C LEU A 284 31.46 11.04 2.19
N ILE A 285 32.07 12.08 1.62
CA ILE A 285 32.24 13.40 2.26
C ILE A 285 31.26 14.36 1.61
N ILE A 286 30.32 14.90 2.38
CA ILE A 286 29.23 15.75 1.85
C ILE A 286 29.38 17.20 2.30
N LEU A 287 29.85 17.43 3.53
CA LEU A 287 29.98 18.77 4.10
C LEU A 287 31.46 19.18 4.21
N PRO A 288 31.81 20.45 3.96
CA PRO A 288 33.20 20.91 4.10
C PRO A 288 33.81 20.63 5.48
N GLY A 289 32.99 20.68 6.55
CA GLY A 289 33.42 20.36 7.91
C GLY A 289 33.75 18.88 8.14
N GLU A 290 33.34 17.97 7.25
CA GLU A 290 33.67 16.55 7.30
C GLU A 290 35.04 16.24 6.65
N ASP A 291 35.64 17.21 5.95
CA ASP A 291 36.89 17.07 5.19
C ASP A 291 38.12 17.60 5.94
N ASP A 292 38.19 17.42 7.26
CA ASP A 292 39.30 17.88 8.08
C ASP A 292 40.52 16.92 7.99
N PRO A 293 41.68 17.36 7.46
CA PRO A 293 42.89 16.55 7.37
C PRO A 293 43.43 16.02 8.70
N SER A 294 43.06 16.65 9.82
CA SER A 294 43.45 16.25 11.18
C SER A 294 42.58 15.13 11.76
N THR A 295 41.41 14.88 11.18
CA THR A 295 40.53 13.77 11.57
C THR A 295 41.01 12.46 10.93
N PRO A 296 41.08 11.33 11.68
CA PRO A 296 41.40 10.01 11.11
C PRO A 296 40.50 9.68 9.92
N SER A 297 41.05 9.07 8.85
CA SER A 297 40.33 8.85 7.59
C SER A 297 39.02 8.07 7.76
N THR A 298 39.01 7.05 8.62
CA THR A 298 37.83 6.23 8.96
C THR A 298 36.75 7.01 9.71
N SER A 299 37.08 8.18 10.25
CA SER A 299 36.19 9.10 10.96
C SER A 299 35.75 10.29 10.11
N ARG A 300 36.24 10.43 8.86
CA ARG A 300 35.79 11.48 7.93
C ARG A 300 34.52 11.07 7.20
N GLY A 301 33.57 11.99 7.12
CA GLY A 301 32.24 11.75 6.51
C GLY A 301 31.64 10.42 6.94
N ARG A 302 31.04 9.69 6.00
CA ARG A 302 30.29 8.45 6.30
C ARG A 302 30.82 7.26 5.49
N PRO A 303 30.81 6.03 6.04
CA PRO A 303 31.01 4.85 5.23
C PRO A 303 29.94 4.81 4.13
N ILE A 304 30.34 4.46 2.92
CA ILE A 304 29.43 4.22 1.81
C ILE A 304 29.66 2.82 1.26
N GLY A 305 28.69 1.93 1.47
CA GLY A 305 28.70 0.57 0.94
C GLY A 305 27.81 0.41 -0.30
N SER A 306 27.77 -0.81 -0.81
CA SER A 306 26.96 -1.19 -1.98
C SER A 306 25.47 -0.93 -1.81
N GLU A 307 24.96 -0.93 -0.58
CA GLU A 307 23.56 -0.63 -0.25
C GLU A 307 23.09 0.76 -0.74
N TYR A 308 24.03 1.67 -1.02
CA TYR A 308 23.73 2.97 -1.59
C TYR A 308 23.63 2.97 -3.12
N TYR A 309 24.42 2.17 -3.82
CA TYR A 309 24.62 2.32 -5.28
C TYR A 309 24.36 1.08 -6.12
N GLU A 310 24.24 -0.10 -5.51
CA GLU A 310 23.89 -1.35 -6.17
C GLU A 310 22.37 -1.58 -6.08
N ILE A 311 21.67 -1.50 -7.21
CA ILE A 311 20.20 -1.63 -7.23
C ILE A 311 19.71 -3.01 -6.75
N LYS A 312 20.53 -4.05 -6.92
CA LYS A 312 20.24 -5.40 -6.39
C LYS A 312 20.16 -5.44 -4.86
N GLU A 313 20.95 -4.63 -4.16
CA GLU A 313 20.92 -4.56 -2.69
C GLU A 313 19.64 -3.88 -2.22
N LYS A 314 19.16 -2.87 -2.97
CA LYS A 314 17.82 -2.28 -2.78
C LYS A 314 16.72 -3.33 -2.93
N ILE A 315 16.78 -4.18 -3.96
CA ILE A 315 15.80 -5.26 -4.14
C ILE A 315 15.87 -6.28 -3.00
N ALA A 316 17.06 -6.69 -2.58
CA ALA A 316 17.24 -7.57 -1.43
C ALA A 316 16.67 -6.97 -0.13
N PHE A 317 16.89 -5.67 0.11
CA PHE A 317 16.28 -4.94 1.21
C PHE A 317 14.75 -4.94 1.13
N MET A 318 14.19 -4.71 -0.06
CA MET A 318 12.74 -4.73 -0.29
C MET A 318 12.15 -6.11 0.02
N ASP A 319 12.77 -7.19 -0.48
CA ASP A 319 12.32 -8.56 -0.27
C ASP A 319 12.39 -8.95 1.22
N LEU A 320 13.46 -8.55 1.91
CA LEU A 320 13.63 -8.78 3.35
C LEU A 320 12.52 -8.11 4.18
N HIS A 321 12.12 -6.90 3.81
CA HIS A 321 11.13 -6.11 4.56
C HIS A 321 9.72 -6.17 3.96
N LYS A 322 9.48 -7.08 3.01
CA LYS A 322 8.19 -7.29 2.34
C LYS A 322 7.63 -6.03 1.67
N ILE A 323 8.51 -5.27 1.02
CA ILE A 323 8.16 -4.07 0.27
C ILE A 323 7.96 -4.45 -1.20
N ASP A 324 6.74 -4.29 -1.70
CA ASP A 324 6.40 -4.65 -3.08
C ASP A 324 6.94 -3.62 -4.07
N LYS A 325 6.84 -2.33 -3.75
CA LYS A 325 7.30 -1.25 -4.63
C LYS A 325 8.16 -0.23 -3.88
N SER A 326 9.18 0.28 -4.53
CA SER A 326 9.94 1.45 -4.06
C SER A 326 9.87 2.58 -5.07
N VAL A 327 9.67 3.81 -4.58
CA VAL A 327 9.87 5.04 -5.36
C VAL A 327 11.20 5.64 -4.93
N ILE A 328 12.27 5.20 -5.59
CA ILE A 328 13.65 5.58 -5.24
C ILE A 328 13.92 7.05 -5.59
N SER A 329 14.85 7.67 -4.89
CA SER A 329 15.26 9.05 -5.17
C SER A 329 16.76 9.21 -5.00
N LEU A 330 17.36 10.15 -5.73
CA LEU A 330 18.76 10.50 -5.54
C LEU A 330 18.92 11.07 -4.12
N ALA A 331 19.83 10.52 -3.32
CA ALA A 331 20.09 11.05 -1.98
C ALA A 331 20.77 12.44 -2.03
N ASN A 332 20.64 13.18 -0.93
CA ASN A 332 21.32 14.46 -0.73
C ASN A 332 22.86 14.32 -0.91
N PRO A 333 23.56 15.33 -1.48
CA PRO A 333 23.12 16.70 -1.76
C PRO A 333 22.61 16.91 -3.20
N TRP A 334 22.10 15.87 -3.86
CA TRP A 334 21.59 15.94 -5.23
C TRP A 334 22.62 16.52 -6.21
N LEU A 335 22.31 17.65 -6.85
CA LEU A 335 23.20 18.36 -7.78
C LEU A 335 23.47 19.79 -7.33
N ASP A 336 23.13 20.12 -6.08
CA ASP A 336 23.15 21.49 -5.56
C ASP A 336 24.56 22.11 -5.54
N PHE A 337 25.58 21.28 -5.61
CA PHE A 337 27.00 21.66 -5.63
C PHE A 337 27.57 21.85 -7.05
N LEU A 338 26.84 21.47 -8.11
CA LEU A 338 27.37 21.54 -9.47
C LEU A 338 27.29 22.96 -10.03
N PRO A 339 28.29 23.39 -10.82
CA PRO A 339 28.19 24.61 -11.61
C PRO A 339 26.99 24.56 -12.59
N ALA A 340 26.41 25.72 -12.88
CA ALA A 340 25.21 25.88 -13.69
C ALA A 340 25.35 25.23 -15.08
N GLU A 341 26.53 25.34 -15.68
CA GLU A 341 26.87 24.84 -17.01
C GLU A 341 26.97 23.32 -17.10
N GLU A 342 27.19 22.63 -15.98
CA GLU A 342 27.30 21.17 -15.92
C GLU A 342 26.01 20.50 -15.42
N ALA A 343 25.22 21.23 -14.63
CA ALA A 343 24.09 20.66 -13.88
C ALA A 343 23.02 20.05 -14.79
N GLY A 344 22.67 20.69 -15.91
CA GLY A 344 21.65 20.19 -16.84
C GLY A 344 22.01 18.82 -17.45
N ASP A 345 23.23 18.70 -17.95
CA ASP A 345 23.74 17.44 -18.53
C ASP A 345 23.88 16.35 -17.48
N ALA A 346 24.30 16.70 -16.25
CA ALA A 346 24.40 15.76 -15.14
C ALA A 346 23.02 15.23 -14.72
N ALA A 347 22.03 16.12 -14.55
CA ALA A 347 20.66 15.74 -14.19
C ALA A 347 20.07 14.76 -15.21
N LYS A 348 20.21 15.08 -16.50
CA LYS A 348 19.73 14.20 -17.58
C LYS A 348 20.36 12.80 -17.49
N LYS A 349 21.70 12.72 -17.42
CA LYS A 349 22.44 11.44 -17.36
C LYS A 349 22.05 10.60 -16.15
N ILE A 350 21.86 11.24 -14.99
CA ILE A 350 21.51 10.55 -13.75
C ILE A 350 20.05 10.09 -13.78
N ASN A 351 19.12 10.93 -14.23
CA ASN A 351 17.72 10.55 -14.37
C ASN A 351 17.52 9.41 -15.39
N ASP A 352 18.29 9.40 -16.48
CA ASP A 352 18.30 8.30 -17.45
C ASP A 352 18.84 7.00 -16.82
N ASP A 353 19.93 7.07 -16.06
CA ASP A 353 20.51 5.92 -15.34
C ASP A 353 19.52 5.32 -14.34
N VAL A 354 18.82 6.15 -13.55
CA VAL A 354 17.80 5.68 -12.59
C VAL A 354 16.59 5.09 -13.31
N ASN A 355 16.16 5.68 -14.43
CA ASN A 355 15.07 5.14 -15.25
C ASN A 355 15.44 3.76 -15.82
N ASP A 356 16.68 3.59 -16.27
CA ASP A 356 17.20 2.32 -16.79
C ASP A 356 17.33 1.27 -15.67
N GLN A 357 17.74 1.66 -14.47
CA GLN A 357 17.71 0.78 -13.30
C GLN A 357 16.29 0.32 -12.94
N CYS A 358 15.31 1.23 -12.95
CA CYS A 358 13.91 0.86 -12.71
C CYS A 358 13.41 -0.14 -13.76
N SER A 359 13.90 -0.02 -15.01
CA SER A 359 13.51 -0.93 -16.10
C SER A 359 13.94 -2.38 -15.91
N GLN A 360 14.97 -2.63 -15.09
CA GLN A 360 15.45 -3.97 -14.77
C GLN A 360 14.51 -4.73 -13.82
N TYR A 361 13.66 -3.99 -13.08
CA TYR A 361 12.70 -4.55 -12.12
C TYR A 361 11.30 -3.95 -12.34
N PRO A 362 10.67 -4.22 -13.51
CA PRO A 362 9.40 -3.61 -13.89
C PRO A 362 8.31 -3.93 -12.86
N GLY A 363 7.56 -2.90 -12.45
CA GLY A 363 6.50 -3.02 -11.45
C GLY A 363 6.97 -3.03 -10.00
N ARG A 364 8.29 -3.14 -9.73
CA ARG A 364 8.89 -3.02 -8.39
C ARG A 364 9.51 -1.65 -8.14
N LEU A 365 10.05 -0.99 -9.17
CA LEU A 365 10.79 0.27 -9.02
C LEU A 365 10.20 1.42 -9.86
N TYR A 366 10.13 2.59 -9.22
CA TYR A 366 9.79 3.89 -9.78
C TYR A 366 10.73 4.92 -9.16
N PHE A 367 10.73 6.18 -9.63
CA PHE A 367 11.61 7.18 -9.04
C PHE A 367 11.10 8.62 -9.02
N PHE A 368 11.63 9.41 -8.09
CA PHE A 368 11.59 10.86 -8.12
C PHE A 368 12.86 11.38 -8.82
N GLY A 369 12.69 12.17 -9.89
CA GLY A 369 13.81 12.72 -10.65
C GLY A 369 14.56 13.83 -9.89
N THR A 370 15.87 13.94 -10.11
CA THR A 370 16.66 15.07 -9.59
C THR A 370 16.58 16.27 -10.54
N LEU A 371 16.71 17.49 -10.02
CA LEU A 371 16.67 18.73 -10.79
C LEU A 371 18.02 19.47 -10.77
N PRO A 372 18.41 20.14 -11.89
CA PRO A 372 19.64 20.91 -11.97
C PRO A 372 19.46 22.33 -11.38
N LEU A 373 19.21 22.45 -10.08
CA LEU A 373 18.76 23.70 -9.45
C LEU A 373 19.79 24.85 -9.47
N SER A 374 21.06 24.57 -9.78
CA SER A 374 22.06 25.61 -10.02
C SER A 374 22.04 26.17 -11.44
N ALA A 375 21.32 25.53 -12.37
CA ALA A 375 21.14 26.01 -13.75
C ALA A 375 20.06 27.09 -13.84
N SER A 376 19.88 27.66 -15.04
CA SER A 376 18.82 28.65 -15.26
C SER A 376 17.41 28.01 -15.18
N PRO A 377 16.36 28.78 -14.83
CA PRO A 377 14.99 28.28 -14.81
C PRO A 377 14.55 27.60 -16.11
N GLU A 378 15.04 28.03 -17.26
CA GLU A 378 14.74 27.41 -18.56
C GLU A 378 15.30 25.97 -18.65
N VAL A 379 16.52 25.74 -18.17
CA VAL A 379 17.13 24.40 -18.13
C VAL A 379 16.37 23.49 -17.16
N ILE A 380 16.00 24.03 -15.99
CA ILE A 380 15.27 23.29 -14.96
C ILE A 380 13.87 22.88 -15.48
N THR A 381 13.14 23.82 -16.08
CA THR A 381 11.79 23.57 -16.61
C THR A 381 11.79 22.63 -17.81
N ALA A 382 12.81 22.66 -18.65
CA ALA A 382 12.99 21.68 -19.72
C ALA A 382 13.20 20.25 -19.17
N GLU A 383 13.96 20.10 -18.08
CA GLU A 383 14.16 18.79 -17.45
C GLU A 383 12.88 18.29 -16.75
N ILE A 384 12.09 19.18 -16.14
CA ILE A 384 10.76 18.86 -15.58
C ILE A 384 9.84 18.28 -16.67
N GLU A 385 9.74 18.99 -17.81
CA GLU A 385 8.96 18.53 -18.96
C GLU A 385 9.45 17.16 -19.45
N ARG A 386 10.77 16.98 -19.59
CA ARG A 386 11.37 15.70 -20.01
C ARG A 386 11.09 14.56 -19.03
N LEU A 387 11.23 14.80 -17.72
CA LEU A 387 10.94 13.82 -16.68
C LEU A 387 9.49 13.32 -16.77
N SER A 388 8.55 14.16 -17.18
CA SER A 388 7.15 13.76 -17.37
C SER A 388 6.95 12.73 -18.50
N THR A 389 7.96 12.53 -19.36
CA THR A 389 7.94 11.54 -20.44
C THR A 389 8.63 10.22 -20.09
N LEU A 390 9.39 10.17 -18.98
CA LEU A 390 10.10 8.97 -18.56
C LEU A 390 9.15 7.96 -17.91
N LYS A 391 9.25 6.69 -18.33
CA LYS A 391 8.30 5.63 -17.99
C LYS A 391 8.12 5.44 -16.48
N TYR A 392 9.22 5.53 -15.72
CA TYR A 392 9.23 5.20 -14.29
C TYR A 392 9.27 6.44 -13.37
N ALA A 393 9.39 7.65 -13.92
CA ALA A 393 9.41 8.89 -13.15
C ALA A 393 8.00 9.19 -12.59
N ARG A 394 7.91 9.56 -11.31
CA ARG A 394 6.65 9.86 -10.59
C ARG A 394 6.66 11.17 -9.80
N GLY A 395 7.62 12.03 -10.10
CA GLY A 395 7.76 13.36 -9.51
C GLY A 395 9.22 13.77 -9.50
N VAL A 396 9.57 14.69 -8.61
CA VAL A 396 10.93 15.20 -8.43
C VAL A 396 11.32 15.18 -6.96
N ILE A 397 12.60 15.02 -6.65
CA ILE A 397 13.15 15.26 -5.32
C ILE A 397 13.88 16.61 -5.31
N MET A 398 13.74 17.37 -4.22
CA MET A 398 14.30 18.72 -4.09
C MET A 398 14.77 18.97 -2.65
N GLY A 399 15.91 19.64 -2.52
CA GLY A 399 16.38 20.18 -1.24
C GLY A 399 15.69 21.49 -0.84
N THR A 400 16.06 22.05 0.32
CA THR A 400 15.44 23.27 0.87
C THR A 400 16.09 24.58 0.41
N SER A 401 17.24 24.51 -0.27
CA SER A 401 17.99 25.67 -0.76
C SER A 401 17.38 26.30 -2.02
N GLY A 402 16.58 25.55 -2.78
CA GLY A 402 16.01 26.03 -4.04
C GLY A 402 17.11 26.40 -5.03
N LEU A 403 17.06 27.61 -5.58
CA LEU A 403 18.13 28.17 -6.44
C LEU A 403 19.32 28.75 -5.65
N GLY A 404 19.37 28.50 -4.33
CA GLY A 404 20.39 29.01 -3.40
C GLY A 404 19.87 30.05 -2.40
N GLN A 405 18.68 30.61 -2.63
CA GLN A 405 18.05 31.60 -1.72
C GLN A 405 16.87 31.05 -0.91
N GLY A 406 16.57 29.75 -1.02
CA GLY A 406 15.45 29.08 -0.38
C GLY A 406 14.22 28.97 -1.27
N LEU A 407 13.16 28.35 -0.72
CA LEU A 407 11.94 27.98 -1.46
C LEU A 407 10.90 29.10 -1.59
N ASP A 408 11.17 30.27 -1.01
CA ASP A 408 10.37 31.49 -1.13
C ASP A 408 10.96 32.48 -2.15
N ASP A 409 12.02 32.11 -2.86
CA ASP A 409 12.59 32.89 -3.96
C ASP A 409 11.62 32.91 -5.16
N GLU A 410 11.21 34.10 -5.59
CA GLU A 410 10.31 34.28 -6.75
C GLU A 410 10.94 33.77 -8.06
N ASN A 411 12.27 33.61 -8.14
CA ASN A 411 12.91 32.98 -9.29
C ASN A 411 12.59 31.48 -9.43
N LEU A 412 12.01 30.85 -8.39
CA LEU A 412 11.46 29.49 -8.47
C LEU A 412 10.05 29.44 -9.06
N ASP A 413 9.37 30.57 -9.25
CA ASP A 413 8.00 30.59 -9.78
C ASP A 413 7.87 29.86 -11.15
N PRO A 414 8.80 29.99 -12.11
CA PRO A 414 8.77 29.20 -13.34
C PRO A 414 8.89 27.68 -13.08
N VAL A 415 9.68 27.28 -12.08
CA VAL A 415 9.88 25.89 -11.68
C VAL A 415 8.59 25.34 -11.08
N TYR A 416 7.96 26.07 -10.16
CA TYR A 416 6.66 25.71 -9.58
C TYR A 416 5.55 25.65 -10.62
N ALA A 417 5.50 26.60 -11.56
CA ALA A 417 4.55 26.60 -12.66
C ALA A 417 4.69 25.35 -13.54
N ALA A 418 5.92 24.93 -13.84
CA ALA A 418 6.18 23.73 -14.63
C ALA A 418 5.77 22.46 -13.87
N LEU A 419 6.13 22.34 -12.59
CA LEU A 419 5.76 21.20 -11.75
C LEU A 419 4.23 21.08 -11.60
N GLU A 420 3.53 22.20 -11.41
CA GLU A 420 2.07 22.25 -11.38
C GLU A 420 1.45 21.84 -12.73
N LYS A 421 1.95 22.39 -13.84
CA LYS A 421 1.48 22.07 -15.21
C LYS A 421 1.59 20.58 -15.51
N HIS A 422 2.70 19.95 -15.14
CA HIS A 422 2.95 18.52 -15.38
C HIS A 422 2.41 17.62 -14.26
N GLN A 423 1.78 18.18 -13.23
CA GLN A 423 1.24 17.46 -12.07
C GLN A 423 2.29 16.56 -11.39
N GLN A 424 3.54 17.00 -11.36
CA GLN A 424 4.64 16.25 -10.75
C GLN A 424 4.72 16.58 -9.27
N LEU A 425 4.69 15.54 -8.44
CA LEU A 425 4.84 15.68 -6.99
C LEU A 425 6.27 16.10 -6.64
N ILE A 426 6.41 17.10 -5.78
CA ILE A 426 7.70 17.46 -5.18
C ILE A 426 7.89 16.63 -3.92
N PHE A 427 8.89 15.76 -3.87
CA PHE A 427 9.39 15.21 -2.63
C PHE A 427 10.43 16.17 -2.04
N LEU A 428 10.02 16.95 -1.04
CA LEU A 428 10.87 17.91 -0.35
C LEU A 428 11.61 17.23 0.80
N HIS A 429 12.93 17.24 0.74
CA HIS A 429 13.79 16.48 1.64
C HIS A 429 14.89 17.38 2.26
N PRO A 430 15.23 17.18 3.56
CA PRO A 430 16.26 17.97 4.23
C PRO A 430 17.68 17.58 3.83
N HIS A 431 18.64 18.46 4.08
CA HIS A 431 20.07 18.16 3.94
C HIS A 431 20.92 19.12 4.78
N TYR A 432 20.62 20.41 4.70
CA TYR A 432 21.46 21.48 5.20
C TYR A 432 21.42 21.63 6.73
N GLY A 433 20.36 21.14 7.37
CA GLY A 433 20.12 21.19 8.80
C GLY A 433 20.10 22.62 9.35
N LEU A 434 20.60 22.77 10.58
CA LEU A 434 20.78 24.05 11.25
C LEU A 434 22.27 24.36 11.43
N PRO A 435 22.66 25.64 11.60
CA PRO A 435 24.04 26.00 11.86
C PRO A 435 24.60 25.27 13.08
N THR A 436 25.76 24.60 12.94
CA THR A 436 26.34 23.72 13.98
C THR A 436 26.43 24.36 15.37
N SER A 437 26.63 25.68 15.44
CA SER A 437 26.66 26.46 16.68
C SER A 437 25.42 26.27 17.58
N VAL A 438 24.24 25.96 17.02
CA VAL A 438 23.01 25.80 17.79
C VAL A 438 23.01 24.53 18.66
N TYR A 439 23.87 23.56 18.35
CA TYR A 439 23.99 22.30 19.10
C TYR A 439 24.92 22.42 20.32
N GLY A 440 25.61 23.55 20.47
CA GLY A 440 26.46 23.85 21.60
C GLY A 440 27.82 23.13 21.58
N PRO A 441 28.71 23.46 22.55
CA PRO A 441 30.10 23.03 22.54
C PRO A 441 30.31 21.53 22.81
N ARG A 442 29.28 20.82 23.29
CA ARG A 442 29.32 19.37 23.59
C ARG A 442 28.73 18.51 22.46
N ALA A 443 28.36 19.10 21.32
CA ALA A 443 27.66 18.39 20.25
C ALA A 443 28.40 17.13 19.76
N SER A 444 29.73 17.14 19.76
CA SER A 444 30.56 15.98 19.38
C SER A 444 30.39 14.76 20.30
N GLU A 445 29.90 14.94 21.53
CA GLU A 445 29.62 13.84 22.47
C GLU A 445 28.34 13.07 22.12
N TYR A 446 27.49 13.62 21.26
CA TYR A 446 26.17 13.07 20.95
C TYR A 446 26.09 12.42 19.56
N GLY A 447 27.24 12.22 18.91
CA GLY A 447 27.31 11.74 17.53
C GLY A 447 26.45 12.59 16.60
N HIS A 448 25.70 11.94 15.71
CA HIS A 448 24.83 12.60 14.73
C HIS A 448 23.39 12.82 15.22
N VAL A 449 23.09 12.58 16.50
CA VAL A 449 21.71 12.61 17.01
C VAL A 449 21.08 14.00 16.85
N LEU A 450 21.75 15.08 17.26
CA LEU A 450 21.15 16.43 17.17
C LEU A 450 20.94 16.90 15.71
N PRO A 451 21.92 16.78 14.79
CA PRO A 451 21.71 17.17 13.40
C PRO A 451 20.61 16.35 12.68
N LEU A 452 20.54 15.04 12.92
CA LEU A 452 19.58 14.17 12.23
C LEU A 452 18.18 14.22 12.86
N ALA A 453 18.08 14.13 14.20
CA ALA A 453 16.79 14.08 14.88
C ALA A 453 16.12 15.44 15.05
N LEU A 454 16.89 16.54 15.04
CA LEU A 454 16.37 17.90 15.18
C LEU A 454 16.66 18.77 13.95
N GLY A 455 17.90 18.79 13.47
CA GLY A 455 18.31 19.66 12.38
C GLY A 455 17.47 19.46 11.11
N PHE A 456 17.40 18.22 10.62
CA PHE A 456 16.63 17.85 9.43
C PHE A 456 15.13 18.19 9.52
N PRO A 457 14.37 17.72 10.53
CA PRO A 457 12.94 18.04 10.59
C PRO A 457 12.67 19.54 10.83
N LEU A 458 13.54 20.26 11.53
CA LEU A 458 13.41 21.71 11.71
C LEU A 458 13.70 22.48 10.42
N GLU A 459 14.71 22.07 9.64
CA GLU A 459 15.01 22.61 8.31
C GLU A 459 13.79 22.50 7.38
N THR A 460 13.19 21.31 7.26
CA THR A 460 11.96 21.09 6.49
C THR A 460 10.84 22.01 6.95
N THR A 461 10.65 22.14 8.28
CA THR A 461 9.60 22.99 8.85
C THR A 461 9.80 24.46 8.49
N ILE A 462 11.04 24.96 8.57
CA ILE A 462 11.39 26.35 8.24
C ILE A 462 11.17 26.60 6.75
N ALA A 463 11.64 25.70 5.88
CA ALA A 463 11.51 25.84 4.44
C ALA A 463 10.04 25.90 3.99
N VAL A 464 9.20 25.00 4.51
CA VAL A 464 7.76 24.99 4.20
C VAL A 464 7.03 26.20 4.80
N SER A 465 7.42 26.63 6.01
CA SER A 465 6.87 27.85 6.61
C SER A 465 7.19 29.09 5.79
N ARG A 466 8.38 29.17 5.19
CA ARG A 466 8.76 30.25 4.26
C ARG A 466 7.88 30.24 3.01
N MET A 467 7.66 29.07 2.38
CA MET A 467 6.74 28.93 1.24
C MET A 467 5.30 29.35 1.57
N LEU A 468 4.81 28.99 2.76
CA LEU A 468 3.49 29.39 3.27
C LEU A 468 3.38 30.91 3.40
N LEU A 469 4.37 31.54 4.03
CA LEU A 469 4.37 32.98 4.32
C LEU A 469 4.60 33.85 3.08
N SER A 470 5.30 33.32 2.07
CA SER A 470 5.52 33.98 0.78
C SER A 470 4.38 33.74 -0.21
N GLY A 471 3.36 32.96 0.14
CA GLY A 471 2.17 32.75 -0.69
C GLY A 471 2.41 31.87 -1.91
N VAL A 472 3.34 30.92 -1.85
CA VAL A 472 3.60 29.97 -2.97
C VAL A 472 2.31 29.25 -3.38
N TRP A 473 1.54 28.74 -2.40
CA TRP A 473 0.27 28.05 -2.67
C TRP A 473 -0.92 28.99 -2.99
N ASP A 474 -0.74 30.30 -2.87
CA ASP A 474 -1.70 31.27 -3.40
C ASP A 474 -1.46 31.50 -4.90
N ARG A 475 -0.19 31.44 -5.34
CA ARG A 475 0.20 31.54 -6.77
C ARG A 475 0.02 30.21 -7.51
N PHE A 476 0.37 29.09 -6.87
CA PHE A 476 0.36 27.74 -7.44
C PHE A 476 -0.58 26.84 -6.63
N THR A 477 -1.88 27.09 -6.78
CA THR A 477 -2.93 26.47 -5.96
C THR A 477 -3.06 24.94 -6.10
N LYS A 478 -2.52 24.34 -7.17
CA LYS A 478 -2.54 22.89 -7.43
C LYS A 478 -1.18 22.24 -7.21
N LEU A 479 -0.14 23.02 -6.88
CA LEU A 479 1.18 22.49 -6.55
C LEU A 479 1.08 21.52 -5.37
N SER A 480 1.60 20.32 -5.56
CA SER A 480 1.58 19.26 -4.55
C SER A 480 2.98 18.95 -4.05
N VAL A 481 3.13 18.83 -2.73
CA VAL A 481 4.43 18.59 -2.08
C VAL A 481 4.29 17.47 -1.06
N LEU A 482 5.10 16.43 -1.21
CA LEU A 482 5.36 15.40 -0.21
C LEU A 482 6.50 15.87 0.69
N LEU A 483 6.26 15.93 1.99
CA LEU A 483 7.26 16.32 2.97
C LEU A 483 7.89 15.12 3.65
N ALA A 484 9.22 15.11 3.69
CA ALA A 484 9.99 14.16 4.46
C ALA A 484 9.69 14.24 5.96
N HIS A 485 9.81 13.11 6.64
CA HIS A 485 9.74 12.93 8.09
C HIS A 485 8.44 13.47 8.70
N SER A 486 7.31 13.10 8.12
CA SER A 486 5.96 13.59 8.43
C SER A 486 5.82 15.12 8.47
N GLY A 487 6.56 15.83 7.60
CA GLY A 487 6.57 17.30 7.58
C GLY A 487 7.50 17.93 8.61
N GLY A 488 8.45 17.14 9.12
CA GLY A 488 9.32 17.52 10.22
C GLY A 488 8.52 17.79 11.50
N THR A 489 8.37 19.05 11.85
CA THR A 489 7.59 19.48 13.03
C THR A 489 6.33 20.27 12.65
N LEU A 490 6.03 20.40 11.36
CA LEU A 490 4.92 21.21 10.85
C LEU A 490 3.54 20.79 11.40
N PRO A 491 3.15 19.49 11.42
CA PRO A 491 1.86 19.09 11.99
C PRO A 491 1.68 19.54 13.45
N PHE A 492 2.76 19.51 14.23
CA PHE A 492 2.75 19.90 15.64
C PHE A 492 2.73 21.43 15.81
N LEU A 493 3.45 22.16 14.96
CA LEU A 493 3.59 23.62 15.06
C LEU A 493 2.53 24.42 14.29
N ALA A 494 1.71 23.79 13.44
CA ALA A 494 0.71 24.44 12.59
C ALA A 494 -0.20 25.42 13.35
N GLY A 495 -0.74 25.02 14.50
CA GLY A 495 -1.59 25.90 15.32
C GLY A 495 -0.84 27.12 15.88
N ARG A 496 0.44 26.97 16.21
CA ARG A 496 1.29 28.07 16.67
C ARG A 496 1.60 29.02 15.52
N ILE A 497 1.92 28.50 14.33
CA ILE A 497 2.18 29.30 13.12
C ILE A 497 0.95 30.15 12.79
N GLU A 498 -0.25 29.55 12.76
CA GLU A 498 -1.50 30.28 12.52
C GLU A 498 -1.75 31.39 13.55
N SER A 499 -1.57 31.09 14.84
CA SER A 499 -1.72 32.09 15.89
C SER A 499 -0.72 33.25 15.70
N CYS A 500 0.55 32.97 15.40
CA CYS A 500 1.55 34.00 15.13
C CYS A 500 1.17 34.86 13.92
N ILE A 501 0.71 34.26 12.81
CA ILE A 501 0.28 35.00 11.61
C ILE A 501 -0.85 35.98 11.95
N LEU A 502 -1.88 35.52 12.66
CA LEU A 502 -3.06 36.33 12.97
C LEU A 502 -2.77 37.49 13.95
N HIS A 503 -1.77 37.33 14.81
CA HIS A 503 -1.37 38.33 15.80
C HIS A 503 -0.18 39.20 15.37
N ASP A 504 0.39 38.98 14.18
CA ASP A 504 1.51 39.76 13.69
C ASP A 504 1.07 41.12 13.13
N GLY A 505 1.56 42.20 13.75
CA GLY A 505 1.23 43.57 13.37
C GLY A 505 1.75 43.97 11.99
N HIS A 506 2.89 43.42 11.56
CA HIS A 506 3.47 43.71 10.24
C HIS A 506 2.63 43.06 9.14
N LEU A 507 2.28 41.78 9.27
CA LEU A 507 1.41 41.08 8.31
C LEU A 507 0.03 41.72 8.23
N LYS A 508 -0.56 42.09 9.38
CA LYS A 508 -1.86 42.78 9.42
C LYS A 508 -1.81 44.12 8.67
N LYS A 509 -0.76 44.92 8.87
CA LYS A 509 -0.58 46.22 8.18
C LYS A 509 -0.52 46.05 6.65
N HIS A 510 0.05 44.95 6.16
CA HIS A 510 0.16 44.66 4.73
C HIS A 510 -1.01 43.82 4.18
N GLY A 511 -2.09 43.63 4.96
CA GLY A 511 -3.27 42.88 4.53
C GLY A 511 -3.05 41.37 4.35
N LYS A 512 -1.95 40.81 4.87
CA LYS A 512 -1.57 39.39 4.70
C LYS A 512 -2.25 38.43 5.69
N THR A 513 -3.16 38.93 6.54
CA THR A 513 -3.87 38.12 7.54
C THR A 513 -5.31 37.80 7.17
N GLN A 514 -5.82 38.34 6.06
CA GLN A 514 -7.22 38.20 5.63
C GLN A 514 -7.30 37.45 4.29
N LYS A 515 -8.38 36.67 4.09
CA LYS A 515 -8.66 35.93 2.83
C LYS A 515 -7.54 35.01 2.35
N ARG A 516 -6.65 34.56 3.24
CA ARG A 516 -5.63 33.56 2.96
C ARG A 516 -6.17 32.16 3.18
N ARG A 517 -5.57 31.20 2.48
CA ARG A 517 -5.71 29.77 2.81
C ARG A 517 -4.86 29.50 4.05
N ASP A 518 -5.45 28.86 5.05
CA ASP A 518 -4.73 28.59 6.29
C ASP A 518 -3.81 27.36 6.16
N VAL A 519 -2.89 27.19 7.12
CA VAL A 519 -1.93 26.09 7.17
C VAL A 519 -2.66 24.75 7.15
N TRP A 520 -3.83 24.65 7.80
CA TRP A 520 -4.62 23.41 7.86
C TRP A 520 -5.26 23.08 6.51
N ASP A 521 -5.74 24.07 5.78
CA ASP A 521 -6.24 23.91 4.42
C ASP A 521 -5.13 23.40 3.51
N ILE A 522 -3.96 24.05 3.52
CA ILE A 522 -2.81 23.66 2.70
C ILE A 522 -2.32 22.24 3.06
N LEU A 523 -2.32 21.88 4.35
CA LEU A 523 -2.02 20.52 4.83
C LEU A 523 -3.00 19.45 4.31
N LYS A 524 -4.25 19.83 4.02
CA LYS A 524 -5.31 18.92 3.55
C LYS A 524 -5.46 18.87 2.03
N THR A 525 -4.96 19.88 1.31
CA THR A 525 -5.17 19.98 -0.15
C THR A 525 -3.88 19.83 -0.94
N ASN A 526 -2.76 20.40 -0.49
CA ASN A 526 -1.52 20.52 -1.25
C ASN A 526 -0.39 19.65 -0.70
N ILE A 527 -0.36 19.45 0.61
CA ILE A 527 0.75 18.72 1.26
C ILE A 527 0.38 17.25 1.47
N TYR A 528 1.31 16.38 1.14
CA TYR A 528 1.34 14.98 1.56
C TYR A 528 2.46 14.82 2.59
N LEU A 529 2.31 13.87 3.51
CA LEU A 529 3.32 13.59 4.54
C LEU A 529 3.78 12.14 4.38
N ASP A 530 5.09 11.90 4.44
CA ASP A 530 5.52 10.52 4.65
C ASP A 530 5.20 10.06 6.09
N ALA A 531 5.33 8.77 6.36
CA ALA A 531 5.15 8.16 7.67
C ALA A 531 6.49 7.83 8.36
N VAL A 532 7.58 8.51 8.01
CA VAL A 532 8.90 8.33 8.64
C VAL A 532 8.95 9.15 9.93
N ILE A 533 8.34 8.62 10.99
CA ILE A 533 8.16 9.33 12.27
C ILE A 533 8.40 8.45 13.50
N TYR A 534 8.62 7.15 13.29
CA TYR A 534 9.06 6.15 14.28
C TYR A 534 8.14 5.89 15.48
N SER A 535 7.08 6.70 15.69
CA SER A 535 6.14 6.54 16.79
C SER A 535 4.70 6.88 16.38
N GLU A 536 3.76 6.13 16.94
CA GLU A 536 2.32 6.35 16.82
C GLU A 536 1.87 7.74 17.32
N VAL A 537 2.63 8.37 18.22
CA VAL A 537 2.31 9.71 18.75
C VAL A 537 2.48 10.76 17.65
N GLY A 538 3.63 10.77 16.98
CA GLY A 538 3.90 11.68 15.87
C GLY A 538 3.01 11.36 14.67
N LEU A 539 2.80 10.07 14.38
CA LEU A 539 1.92 9.65 13.30
C LEU A 539 0.47 10.10 13.54
N GLY A 540 -0.03 10.01 14.77
CA GLY A 540 -1.37 10.49 15.14
C GLY A 540 -1.53 11.99 14.91
N ALA A 541 -0.51 12.80 15.21
CA ALA A 541 -0.51 14.23 14.91
C ALA A 541 -0.53 14.51 13.39
N ALA A 542 0.26 13.77 12.60
CA ALA A 542 0.27 13.87 11.15
C ALA A 542 -1.10 13.49 10.54
N VAL A 543 -1.74 12.41 11.03
CA VAL A 543 -3.10 12.00 10.64
C VAL A 543 -4.12 13.11 10.95
N ALA A 544 -4.06 13.70 12.14
CA ALA A 544 -4.98 14.77 12.53
C ALA A 544 -4.82 16.04 11.66
N ALA A 545 -3.59 16.32 11.22
CA ALA A 545 -3.25 17.49 10.42
C ALA A 545 -3.68 17.34 8.94
N SER A 546 -3.27 16.25 8.28
CA SER A 546 -3.44 16.06 6.83
C SER A 546 -4.50 15.03 6.43
N GLY A 547 -4.95 14.16 7.35
CA GLY A 547 -5.83 13.04 7.04
C GLY A 547 -5.06 11.78 6.59
N SER A 548 -5.59 10.60 6.92
CA SER A 548 -4.92 9.33 6.63
C SER A 548 -4.75 9.02 5.14
N ASP A 549 -5.56 9.63 4.27
CA ASP A 549 -5.49 9.51 2.81
C ASP A 549 -4.34 10.33 2.19
N ARG A 550 -3.61 11.09 3.00
CA ARG A 550 -2.47 11.91 2.58
C ARG A 550 -1.15 11.53 3.25
N LEU A 551 -1.13 10.39 3.95
CA LEU A 551 0.05 9.80 4.58
C LEU A 551 0.57 8.63 3.75
N LEU A 552 1.88 8.56 3.55
CA LEU A 552 2.54 7.55 2.72
C LEU A 552 3.70 6.89 3.46
N PHE A 553 3.78 5.56 3.46
CA PHE A 553 4.87 4.82 4.09
C PHE A 553 6.25 5.11 3.45
N GLY A 554 7.27 5.12 4.30
CA GLY A 554 8.66 5.35 3.91
C GLY A 554 9.63 4.67 4.88
N THR A 555 10.86 4.40 4.43
CA THR A 555 11.90 3.74 5.27
C THR A 555 13.11 4.61 5.57
N ASP A 556 13.39 5.60 4.73
CA ASP A 556 14.63 6.38 4.71
C ASP A 556 15.89 5.50 4.52
N HIS A 557 15.73 4.33 3.88
CA HIS A 557 16.85 3.47 3.52
C HIS A 557 17.79 4.19 2.54
N PRO A 558 19.13 4.03 2.65
CA PRO A 558 19.85 3.13 3.57
C PRO A 558 20.43 3.82 4.82
N PHE A 559 19.94 4.98 5.23
CA PHE A 559 20.69 5.83 6.17
C PHE A 559 20.78 5.33 7.62
N PHE A 560 19.85 4.46 8.05
CA PHE A 560 19.79 3.93 9.42
C PHE A 560 19.90 2.39 9.43
N PRO A 561 21.06 1.82 9.07
CA PRO A 561 21.28 0.37 9.10
C PRO A 561 21.37 -0.15 10.54
N PRO A 562 21.19 -1.46 10.75
CA PRO A 562 21.49 -2.10 12.02
C PRO A 562 22.96 -1.88 12.42
N LEU A 563 23.21 -1.68 13.72
CA LEU A 563 24.57 -1.55 14.26
C LEU A 563 25.12 -2.89 14.80
N GLU A 564 24.26 -3.87 15.00
CA GLU A 564 24.61 -5.22 15.47
C GLU A 564 25.00 -6.09 14.27
N GLU A 565 26.14 -6.78 14.34
CA GLU A 565 26.71 -7.54 13.19
C GLU A 565 25.76 -8.63 12.64
N ASP A 566 24.95 -9.25 13.49
CA ASP A 566 24.03 -10.33 13.11
C ASP A 566 22.60 -9.86 12.80
N ALA A 567 22.31 -8.56 12.99
CA ALA A 567 20.97 -8.03 12.80
C ALA A 567 20.66 -7.87 11.31
N LYS A 568 19.73 -8.70 10.82
CA LYS A 568 19.24 -8.63 9.44
C LYS A 568 18.12 -7.62 9.28
N GLU A 569 17.19 -7.57 10.23
CA GLU A 569 16.05 -6.66 10.15
C GLU A 569 16.42 -5.24 10.57
N TRP A 570 15.91 -4.26 9.83
CA TRP A 570 16.16 -2.85 10.10
C TRP A 570 15.17 -2.35 11.13
N HIS A 571 15.66 -2.01 12.34
CA HIS A 571 14.81 -1.42 13.39
C HIS A 571 14.12 -0.13 12.91
N SER A 572 14.80 0.66 12.08
CA SER A 572 14.27 1.85 11.43
C SER A 572 12.99 1.59 10.62
N VAL A 573 12.92 0.43 9.93
CA VAL A 573 11.74 0.00 9.16
C VAL A 573 10.64 -0.48 10.10
N ASN A 574 10.98 -1.39 11.02
CA ASN A 574 10.04 -1.99 11.96
C ASN A 574 9.38 -0.96 12.88
N ALA A 575 10.09 0.12 13.23
CA ALA A 575 9.54 1.23 14.00
C ALA A 575 8.41 1.96 13.25
N ASN A 576 8.57 2.24 11.95
CA ASN A 576 7.53 2.88 11.15
C ASN A 576 6.34 1.92 10.89
N TYR A 577 6.58 0.64 10.61
CA TYR A 577 5.52 -0.37 10.56
C TYR A 577 4.74 -0.43 11.88
N GLY A 578 5.45 -0.45 13.01
CA GLY A 578 4.86 -0.47 14.34
C GLY A 578 4.03 0.78 14.63
N ALA A 579 4.52 1.96 14.25
CA ALA A 579 3.79 3.23 14.40
C ALA A 579 2.47 3.21 13.63
N ILE A 580 2.47 2.76 12.37
CA ILE A 580 1.26 2.65 11.53
C ILE A 580 0.28 1.64 12.14
N SER A 581 0.77 0.44 12.49
CA SER A 581 -0.05 -0.63 13.05
C SER A 581 -0.77 -0.18 14.34
N LYS A 582 -0.05 0.52 15.24
CA LYS A 582 -0.63 1.02 16.48
C LYS A 582 -1.62 2.17 16.25
N ALA A 583 -1.26 3.14 15.39
CA ALA A 583 -2.10 4.30 15.10
C ALA A 583 -3.43 3.91 14.44
N PHE A 584 -3.45 2.82 13.66
CA PHE A 584 -4.63 2.32 12.96
C PHE A 584 -5.11 0.95 13.46
N SER A 585 -4.87 0.63 14.73
CA SER A 585 -5.20 -0.67 15.34
C SER A 585 -6.67 -1.08 15.27
N THR A 586 -7.57 -0.13 14.95
CA THR A 586 -9.01 -0.35 14.78
C THR A 586 -9.51 -0.13 13.35
N ASP A 587 -8.63 0.23 12.41
CA ASP A 587 -8.97 0.58 11.02
C ASP A 587 -7.92 0.02 10.05
N ASP A 588 -7.97 -1.30 9.84
CA ASP A 588 -7.06 -2.04 8.94
C ASP A 588 -7.02 -1.41 7.54
N LYS A 589 -8.13 -0.85 7.05
CA LYS A 589 -8.18 -0.24 5.71
C LYS A 589 -7.29 1.00 5.64
N LYS A 590 -7.37 1.90 6.62
CA LYS A 590 -6.47 3.07 6.68
C LYS A 590 -5.02 2.66 6.85
N ALA A 591 -4.73 1.63 7.64
CA ALA A 591 -3.38 1.09 7.76
C ALA A 591 -2.85 0.66 6.38
N GLN A 592 -3.64 -0.08 5.61
CA GLN A 592 -3.26 -0.51 4.25
C GLN A 592 -3.11 0.65 3.26
N ASP A 593 -3.96 1.67 3.38
CA ASP A 593 -3.85 2.85 2.52
C ASP A 593 -2.56 3.63 2.82
N VAL A 594 -2.19 3.80 4.09
CA VAL A 594 -0.90 4.43 4.45
C VAL A 594 0.29 3.57 4.03
N LEU A 595 0.21 2.25 4.18
CA LEU A 595 1.28 1.32 3.78
C LEU A 595 1.55 1.28 2.27
N GLY A 596 0.56 1.64 1.44
CA GLY A 596 0.83 1.76 0.01
C GLY A 596 -0.36 2.13 -0.87
N GLY A 597 -1.61 1.91 -0.44
CA GLY A 597 -2.79 2.28 -1.23
C GLY A 597 -2.83 3.76 -1.64
N ASN A 598 -2.39 4.66 -0.76
CA ASN A 598 -2.22 6.08 -1.04
C ASN A 598 -1.13 6.33 -2.07
N ALA A 599 0.04 5.72 -1.92
CA ALA A 599 1.14 5.87 -2.86
C ALA A 599 0.75 5.39 -4.26
N VAL A 600 0.09 4.22 -4.37
CA VAL A 600 -0.42 3.69 -5.63
C VAL A 600 -1.34 4.68 -6.33
N ARG A 601 -2.30 5.25 -5.60
CA ARG A 601 -3.25 6.25 -6.13
C ARG A 601 -2.57 7.57 -6.52
N ILE A 602 -1.76 8.12 -5.63
CA ILE A 602 -1.16 9.46 -5.78
C ILE A 602 -0.09 9.44 -6.87
N LEU A 603 0.73 8.40 -6.90
CA LEU A 603 1.87 8.26 -7.80
C LEU A 603 1.57 7.36 -9.01
N ARG A 604 0.34 6.91 -9.23
CA ARG A 604 -0.06 6.13 -10.42
C ARG A 604 0.88 4.94 -10.67
N LEU A 605 0.92 4.02 -9.69
CA LEU A 605 1.86 2.88 -9.65
C LEU A 605 1.22 1.53 -10.07
N ASP A 606 -0.02 1.58 -10.53
CA ASP A 606 -0.79 0.44 -11.06
C ASP A 606 -0.28 -0.04 -12.42
#